data_AF-A0ABD3DZT2-F1
#
_entry.id   AF-A0ABD3DZT2-F1
#
_cell.length_a   1.000
_cell.length_b   1.000
_cell.length_c   1.000
_cell.angle_alpha   90.00
_cell.angle_beta   90.00
_cell.angle_gamma   90.00
#
_symmetry.space_group_name_H-M   'P 1'
#
loop_
_entity.id
_entity.type
_entity.pdbx_description
1 polymer ?
#
loop_
_entity_poly.entity_id
_entity_poly.type
_entity_poly.pdbx_seq_one_letter_code
_entity_poly.pdbx_strand_id
1 'polypeptide(L)' 'MDPEDKKVIVCDEKLKKIFGGRDRVGFLEIAGLISPHFQK' A
#
# COMPACT_ATOMS: atom_id res chain seq x y z
N MET A 1 0.44 -4.28 -8.97
CA MET A 1 1.86 -3.86 -8.98
C MET A 1 2.07 -3.10 -10.27
N ASP A 2 2.81 -2.01 -10.25
CA ASP A 2 3.02 -1.18 -11.43
C ASP A 2 3.85 -1.96 -12.48
N PRO A 3 3.40 -2.05 -13.74
CA PRO A 3 4.09 -2.84 -14.76
C PRO A 3 5.43 -2.23 -15.20
N GLU A 4 5.60 -0.92 -15.00
CA GLU A 4 6.82 -0.18 -15.34
C GLU A 4 7.82 -0.18 -14.17
N ASP A 5 7.32 -0.15 -12.93
CA ASP A 5 8.14 -0.20 -11.73
C ASP A 5 7.62 -1.20 -10.68
N LYS A 6 8.25 -2.37 -10.64
CA LYS A 6 7.87 -3.47 -9.72
C LYS A 6 8.02 -3.12 -8.24
N LYS A 7 8.64 -1.98 -7.89
CA LYS A 7 8.78 -1.52 -6.50
C LYS A 7 7.58 -0.71 -6.04
N VAL A 8 6.66 -0.38 -6.95
CA VAL A 8 5.45 0.41 -6.68
C VAL A 8 4.22 -0.50 -6.74
N ILE A 9 3.38 -0.38 -5.71
CA ILE A 9 2.10 -1.03 -5.61
C ILE A 9 1.03 0.00 -5.95
N VAL A 10 0.31 -0.23 -7.04
CA VAL A 10 -0.89 0.53 -7.40
C VAL A 10 -2.03 0.07 -6.50
N CYS A 11 -2.68 1.02 -5.83
CA CYS A 11 -3.69 0.76 -4.83
C CYS A 11 -5.08 0.76 -5.45
N ASP A 12 -5.72 -0.40 -5.41
CA ASP A 12 -7.15 -0.54 -5.70
C ASP A 12 -8.01 0.03 -4.57
N GLU A 13 -9.33 0.16 -4.75
CA GLU A 13 -10.22 0.83 -3.77
C GLU A 13 -10.07 0.29 -2.34
N LYS A 14 -9.88 -1.02 -2.18
CA LYS A 14 -9.65 -1.66 -0.88
C LYS A 14 -8.31 -1.25 -0.27
N LEU A 15 -7.26 -1.20 -1.08
CA LEU A 15 -5.93 -0.79 -0.63
C LEU A 15 -5.90 0.70 -0.30
N LYS A 16 -6.62 1.54 -1.06
CA LYS A 16 -6.77 2.97 -0.74
C LYS A 16 -7.37 3.15 0.66
N LYS A 17 -8.37 2.36 1.05
CA LYS A 17 -8.94 2.43 2.42
C LYS A 17 -7.92 2.07 3.50
N ILE A 18 -7.05 1.09 3.25
CA ILE A 18 -6.01 0.65 4.19
C ILE A 18 -4.86 1.65 4.28
N PHE A 19 -4.46 2.23 3.14
CA PHE A 19 -3.30 3.10 3.00
C PHE A 19 -3.61 4.60 3.04
N GLY A 20 -4.76 5.00 3.61
CA GLY A 20 -5.11 6.41 3.81
C GLY A 20 -5.38 7.19 2.52
N GLY A 21 -5.99 6.54 1.53
CA GLY A 21 -6.40 7.13 0.26
C GLY A 21 -5.31 7.21 -0.81
N ARG A 22 -4.11 6.65 -0.56
CA ARG A 22 -2.99 6.67 -1.51
C ARG A 22 -3.27 5.79 -2.73
N ASP A 23 -3.02 6.33 -3.92
CA ASP A 23 -3.12 5.60 -5.20
C ASP A 23 -1.90 4.72 -5.49
N ARG A 24 -0.74 5.09 -4.95
CA ARG A 24 0.53 4.38 -5.16
C ARG A 24 1.30 4.34 -3.84
N VAL A 25 1.83 3.17 -3.49
CA VAL A 25 2.69 2.98 -2.32
C VAL A 25 3.95 2.21 -2.69
N GLY A 26 5.10 2.60 -2.12
CA GLY A 26 6.34 1.86 -2.28
C GLY A 26 6.32 0.56 -1.48
N PHE A 27 6.96 -0.49 -2.01
CA PHE A 27 7.07 -1.79 -1.33
C PHE A 27 7.70 -1.68 0.07
N LEU A 28 8.65 -0.76 0.27
CA LEU A 28 9.33 -0.58 1.55
C LEU A 28 8.45 0.08 2.63
N GLU A 29 7.54 0.98 2.25
CA GLU A 29 6.70 1.70 3.21
C GLU A 29 5.41 0.95 3.58
N ILE A 30 5.06 -0.10 2.83
CA ILE A 30 3.82 -0.85 3.05
C ILE A 30 3.74 -1.45 4.45
N ALA A 31 4.86 -1.89 5.01
CA ALA A 31 4.93 -2.49 6.34
C ALA A 31 4.47 -1.52 7.43
N GLY A 32 4.85 -0.24 7.34
CA GLY A 32 4.39 0.79 8.27
C GLY A 32 2.91 1.11 8.10
N LEU A 33 2.41 1.07 6.85
CA LEU A 33 1.01 1.36 6.56
C LEU A 33 0.05 0.24 6.99
N ILE A 34 0.48 -1.03 6.93
CA ILE A 34 -0.33 -2.16 7.40
C ILE A 34 -0.23 -2.39 8.91
N SER A 35 0.87 -1.95 9.54
CA SER A 35 1.13 -2.17 10.97
C SER A 35 -0.05 -1.82 11.91
N PRO A 36 -0.76 -0.69 11.77
CA PRO A 36 -1.90 -0.37 12.64
C PRO A 36 -3.14 -1.24 12.41
N HIS A 37 -3.21 -2.00 11.31
CA HIS A 37 -4.34 -2.88 10.99
C HIS A 37 -4.20 -4.29 11.58
N PHE A 38 -3.00 -4.64 12.06
CA PHE A 38 -2.78 -5.90 12.77
C PHE A 38 -3.04 -5.68 14.26
N GLN A 39 -4.16 -6.21 14.75
CA GLN A 39 -4.42 -6.31 16.19
C GLN A 39 -3.42 -7.27 16.84
N LYS A 40 -3.04 -6.98 18.08
CA LYS A 40 -2.12 -7.78 18.90
C LYS A 40 -2.70 -9.15 19.23
#